data_AF-A0A962RFU1-F1
#
_entry.id   AF-A0A962RFU1-F1
#
_cell.length_a   1.000
_cell.length_b   1.000
_cell.length_c   1.000
_cell.angle_alpha   90.00
_cell.angle_beta   90.00
_cell.angle_gamma   90.00
#
_symmetry.space_group_name_H-M   'P 1'
#
loop_
_entity.id
_entity.type
_entity.pdbx_description
1 polymer ?
#
loop_
_entity_poly.entity_id
_entity_poly.type
_entity_poly.pdbx_seq_one_letter_code
_entity_poly.pdbx_strand_id
1 'polypeptide(L)'
;LAELAAELAATPAQLALAWLLSRGPDIVPIPATRRAGRVDENVAAAELCLSSEQLERLDRAFPPGVAAGTRYPQRQLAAMGI
;
A
#
# COMPACT_ATOMS: atom_id res chain seq x y z
N LEU A 1 -5.66 -8.28 -2.75
CA LEU A 1 -4.23 -7.93 -2.59
C LEU A 1 -3.37 -9.16 -2.30
N ALA A 2 -3.73 -10.03 -1.33
CA ALA A 2 -2.92 -11.19 -0.96
C ALA A 2 -2.67 -12.19 -2.09
N GLU A 3 -3.67 -12.49 -2.91
CA GLU A 3 -3.52 -13.39 -4.06
C GLU A 3 -2.52 -12.85 -5.09
N LEU A 4 -2.71 -11.58 -5.52
CA LEU A 4 -1.79 -10.93 -6.46
C LEU A 4 -0.37 -10.78 -5.88
N ALA A 5 -0.23 -10.56 -4.57
CA ALA A 5 1.07 -10.51 -3.92
C ALA A 5 1.75 -11.89 -3.94
N ALA A 6 1.00 -12.96 -3.73
CA ALA A 6 1.50 -14.33 -3.80
C ALA A 6 1.93 -14.72 -5.22
N GLU A 7 1.21 -14.28 -6.27
CA GLU A 7 1.60 -14.44 -7.68
C GLU A 7 3.00 -13.84 -7.96
N LEU A 8 3.36 -12.77 -7.23
CA LEU A 8 4.62 -12.04 -7.33
C LEU A 8 5.68 -12.48 -6.31
N ALA A 9 5.42 -13.55 -5.54
CA ALA A 9 6.26 -13.97 -4.42
C ALA A 9 6.60 -12.84 -3.42
N ALA A 10 5.65 -11.92 -3.23
CA ALA A 10 5.80 -10.72 -2.42
C ALA A 10 4.76 -10.65 -1.30
N THR A 11 5.01 -9.80 -0.31
CA THR A 11 4.01 -9.52 0.73
C THR A 11 2.96 -8.52 0.23
N PRO A 12 1.76 -8.50 0.82
CA PRO A 12 0.77 -7.46 0.53
C PRO A 12 1.30 -6.04 0.75
N ALA A 13 2.19 -5.84 1.73
CA ALA A 13 2.79 -4.54 2.00
C ALA A 13 3.77 -4.14 0.89
N GLN A 14 4.59 -5.08 0.41
CA GLN A 14 5.47 -4.86 -0.73
C GLN A 14 4.69 -4.49 -1.99
N LEU A 15 3.63 -5.24 -2.30
CA LEU A 15 2.80 -4.94 -3.46
C LEU A 15 2.14 -3.55 -3.37
N ALA A 16 1.66 -3.16 -2.18
CA ALA A 16 1.09 -1.84 -1.97
C ALA A 16 2.12 -0.70 -2.18
N LEU A 17 3.34 -0.88 -1.67
CA LEU A 17 4.43 0.09 -1.83
C LEU A 17 4.91 0.17 -3.29
N ALA A 18 5.08 -0.96 -3.96
CA ALA A 18 5.45 -1.02 -5.38
C ALA A 18 4.40 -0.32 -6.26
N TRP A 19 3.11 -0.53 -5.97
CA TRP A 19 2.03 0.18 -6.66
C TRP A 19 2.13 1.69 -6.45
N LEU A 20 2.32 2.17 -5.21
CA LEU A 20 2.49 3.61 -4.94
C LEU A 20 3.69 4.21 -5.70
N LEU A 21 4.84 3.54 -5.67
CA LEU A 21 6.05 3.99 -6.35
C LEU A 21 5.88 4.04 -7.88
N SER A 22 5.00 3.21 -8.44
CA SER A 22 4.71 3.22 -9.89
C SER A 22 3.88 4.43 -10.36
N ARG A 23 3.26 5.18 -9.44
CA ARG A 23 2.28 6.23 -9.79
C ARG A 23 2.92 7.56 -10.22
N GLY A 24 4.20 7.76 -9.94
CA GLY A 24 4.92 8.96 -10.33
C GLY A 24 6.21 9.16 -9.54
N PRO A 25 7.22 9.84 -10.11
CA PRO A 25 8.49 10.12 -9.43
C PRO A 25 8.33 11.09 -8.24
N ASP A 26 7.20 11.77 -8.16
CA ASP A 26 6.81 12.70 -7.09
C ASP A 26 6.13 12.00 -5.90
N ILE A 27 5.89 10.68 -5.99
CA ILE A 27 5.24 9.91 -4.92
C ILE A 27 6.30 9.19 -4.07
N VAL A 28 6.48 9.69 -2.85
CA VAL A 28 7.44 9.16 -1.88
C VAL A 28 6.70 8.56 -0.67
N PRO A 29 6.47 7.24 -0.62
CA PRO A 29 5.81 6.60 0.52
C PRO A 29 6.71 6.62 1.77
N ILE A 30 6.12 6.91 2.92
CA ILE A 30 6.81 6.97 4.24
C ILE A 30 6.24 5.92 5.21
N PRO A 31 6.44 4.60 4.94
CA PRO A 31 5.88 3.56 5.78
C PRO A 31 6.55 3.53 7.16
N ALA A 32 5.74 3.70 8.21
CA ALA A 32 6.23 3.60 9.59
C ALA A 32 6.25 2.14 10.07
N THR A 33 7.35 1.74 10.72
CA THR A 33 7.47 0.45 11.39
C THR A 33 8.41 0.54 12.59
N ARG A 34 8.19 -0.32 13.59
CA ARG A 34 9.08 -0.50 14.75
C ARG A 34 9.91 -1.79 14.68
N ARG A 35 9.77 -2.56 13.61
CA ARG A 35 10.43 -3.86 13.42
C ARG A 35 11.45 -3.77 12.30
N ALA A 36 12.71 -4.13 12.58
CA ALA A 36 13.80 -4.07 11.60
C ALA A 36 13.49 -4.88 10.33
N GLY A 37 13.03 -6.13 10.46
CA GLY A 37 12.69 -6.94 9.27
C GLY A 37 11.56 -6.38 8.40
N ARG A 38 10.74 -5.44 8.91
CA ARG A 38 9.76 -4.73 8.07
C ARG A 38 10.37 -3.57 7.30
N VAL A 39 11.48 -3.00 7.79
CA VAL A 39 12.26 -2.03 7.02
C VAL A 39 12.81 -2.74 5.79
N ASP A 40 13.43 -3.90 5.97
CA ASP A 40 13.97 -4.72 4.87
C ASP A 40 12.87 -5.11 3.88
N GLU A 41 11.72 -5.58 4.38
CA GLU A 41 10.53 -5.89 3.57
C GLU A 41 10.07 -4.68 2.75
N ASN A 42 9.97 -3.49 3.37
CA ASN A 42 9.52 -2.27 2.71
C ASN A 42 10.52 -1.78 1.65
N VAL A 43 11.83 -1.89 1.91
CA VAL A 43 12.87 -1.50 0.95
C VAL A 43 12.83 -2.39 -0.29
N ALA A 44 12.68 -3.71 -0.11
CA ALA A 44 12.57 -4.66 -1.21
C ALA A 44 11.35 -4.40 -2.13
N ALA A 45 10.35 -3.64 -1.67
CA ALA A 45 9.22 -3.25 -2.51
C ALA A 45 9.62 -2.38 -3.72
N ALA A 46 10.72 -1.62 -3.63
CA ALA A 46 11.19 -0.77 -4.71
C ALA A 46 11.75 -1.58 -5.90
N GLU A 47 12.08 -2.86 -5.69
CA GLU A 47 12.58 -3.74 -6.75
C GLU A 47 11.46 -4.50 -7.48
N LEU A 48 10.23 -4.44 -6.97
CA LEU A 48 9.08 -5.07 -7.63
C LEU A 48 8.69 -4.30 -8.91
N CYS A 49 8.89 -4.94 -10.05
CA CYS A 49 8.39 -4.47 -11.33
C CYS A 49 6.98 -5.03 -11.57
N LEU A 50 5.98 -4.14 -11.62
CA LEU A 50 4.59 -4.51 -11.92
C LEU A 50 4.33 -4.38 -13.41
N SER A 51 3.71 -5.39 -14.03
CA SER A 51 3.26 -5.31 -15.41
C SER A 51 2.07 -4.37 -15.55
N SER A 52 1.81 -3.88 -16.77
CA SER A 52 0.64 -3.04 -17.05
C SER A 52 -0.67 -3.72 -16.63
N GLU A 53 -0.81 -5.02 -16.86
CA GLU A 53 -2.00 -5.79 -16.44
C GLU A 53 -2.16 -5.83 -14.92
N GLN A 54 -1.06 -6.00 -14.18
CA GLN A 54 -1.07 -6.00 -12.72
C GLN A 54 -1.43 -4.61 -12.18
N LEU A 55 -0.89 -3.55 -12.77
CA LEU A 55 -1.24 -2.17 -12.44
C LEU A 55 -2.72 -1.90 -12.71
N GLU A 56 -3.26 -2.34 -13.84
CA GLU A 56 -4.70 -2.21 -14.13
C GLU A 56 -5.58 -3.00 -13.15
N ARG A 57 -5.17 -4.21 -12.75
CA ARG A 57 -5.88 -4.99 -11.73
C ARG A 57 -5.91 -4.24 -10.39
N LEU A 58 -4.79 -3.61 -10.01
CA LEU A 58 -4.69 -2.81 -8.78
C LEU A 58 -5.53 -1.54 -8.87
N ASP A 59 -5.46 -0.80 -9.97
CA ASP A 59 -6.23 0.43 -10.18
C ASP A 59 -7.74 0.16 -10.15
N ARG A 60 -8.20 -0.97 -10.71
CA ARG A 60 -9.61 -1.40 -10.61
C ARG A 60 -10.01 -1.81 -9.20
N ALA A 61 -9.12 -2.48 -8.46
CA ALA A 61 -9.39 -2.91 -7.10
C ALA A 61 -9.38 -1.74 -6.09
N PHE A 62 -8.59 -0.69 -6.37
CA PHE A 62 -8.42 0.47 -5.51
C PHE A 62 -8.67 1.78 -6.26
N PRO A 63 -9.92 2.04 -6.68
CA PRO A 63 -10.22 3.27 -7.40
C PRO A 63 -10.01 4.51 -6.51
N PRO A 64 -9.75 5.69 -7.09
CA PRO A 64 -9.64 6.94 -6.34
C PRO A 64 -10.82 7.15 -5.40
N GLY A 65 -10.53 7.45 -4.14
CA GLY A 65 -11.55 7.67 -3.10
C GLY A 65 -12.02 6.41 -2.37
N VAL A 66 -11.63 5.19 -2.76
CA VAL A 66 -12.03 3.95 -2.05
C VAL A 66 -11.60 3.93 -0.59
N ALA A 67 -10.49 4.61 -0.27
CA ALA A 67 -9.95 4.74 1.09
C ALA A 67 -10.23 6.11 1.71
N ALA A 68 -11.11 6.93 1.11
CA ALA A 68 -11.50 8.20 1.67
C ALA A 68 -12.30 8.00 2.97
N GLY A 69 -12.03 8.83 3.96
CA GLY A 69 -12.70 8.77 5.25
C GLY A 69 -11.73 9.04 6.38
N THR A 70 -12.20 8.81 7.60
CA THR A 70 -11.43 9.05 8.81
C THR A 70 -10.54 7.85 9.12
N ARG A 71 -9.35 8.12 9.69
CA ARG A 71 -8.44 7.07 10.17
C ARG A 71 -9.08 6.17 11.23
N TYR A 72 -10.01 6.73 12.02
CA TYR A 72 -10.75 6.02 13.05
C TYR A 72 -12.25 6.10 12.77
N PRO A 73 -13.05 5.08 13.13
CA PRO A 73 -14.50 5.16 13.08
C PRO A 73 -15.03 6.35 13.90
N GLN A 74 -16.15 6.93 13.47
CA GLN A 74 -16.71 8.15 14.06
C GLN A 74 -16.96 8.05 15.58
N ARG A 75 -17.41 6.89 16.07
CA ARG A 75 -17.57 6.64 17.52
C ARG A 75 -16.25 6.73 18.29
N GLN A 76 -15.15 6.32 17.68
CA GLN A 76 -13.83 6.32 18.31
C GLN A 76 -13.23 7.73 18.32
N LEU A 77 -13.49 8.55 17.30
CA LEU A 77 -13.15 9.97 17.29
C LEU A 77 -13.89 10.73 18.40
N ALA A 78 -15.21 10.54 18.50
CA ALA A 78 -16.03 11.19 19.53
C ALA A 78 -15.55 10.85 20.97
N ALA A 79 -15.08 9.61 21.18
CA ALA A 79 -14.50 9.19 22.46
C ALA A 79 -13.12 9.83 22.75
N MET A 80 -12.41 10.31 21.73
CA MET A 80 -11.15 11.06 21.84
C MET A 80 -11.36 12.59 21.90
N GLY A 81 -12.62 13.06 21.89
CA GLY A 81 -12.94 14.49 21.98
C GLY A 81 -12.68 15.29 20.70
N ILE A 82 -12.57 14.61 19.55
CA ILE A 82 -12.47 15.19 18.20
C ILE A 82 -13.57 14.69 17.27
#